data_AF-A0AA88L015-F1
#
_entry.id   AF-A0AA88L015-F1
#
_cell.length_a   1.000
_cell.length_b   1.000
_cell.length_c   1.000
_cell.angle_alpha   90.00
_cell.angle_beta   90.00
_cell.angle_gamma   90.00
#
_symmetry.space_group_name_H-M   'P 1'
#
loop_
_entity.id
_entity.type
_entity.pdbx_description
1 polymer ?
#
loop_
_entity_poly.entity_id
_entity_poly.type
_entity_poly.pdbx_seq_one_letter_code
_entity_poly.pdbx_strand_id
1 'polypeptide(L)'
;MQRKALFVEADNFSSDSENEMVFDDDSNLDVDMDDCTTEKDEVSVGDFILVEFLGKRVKKYFAGEVKEGTSEGYVVNFLRRKSPSWKFVFPEVADESLVPQSDIVMKLPVPRISGGTDRAAKALVFDVNE
;
A
#
# COMPACT_ATOMS: atom_id res chain seq x y z
N MET A 1 36.34 -53.17 -16.26
CA MET A 1 36.25 -52.28 -17.44
C MET A 1 34.79 -51.95 -17.67
N GLN A 2 34.50 -50.66 -17.65
CA GLN A 2 33.17 -50.06 -17.75
C GLN A 2 32.63 -50.19 -19.18
N ARG A 3 31.33 -50.45 -19.33
CA ARG A 3 30.58 -50.09 -20.55
C ARG A 3 29.27 -49.44 -20.16
N LYS A 4 29.16 -48.20 -20.65
CA LYS A 4 28.15 -47.17 -20.40
C LYS A 4 26.76 -47.62 -20.85
N ALA A 5 25.75 -47.43 -20.02
CA ALA A 5 24.37 -47.41 -20.46
C ALA A 5 24.07 -46.06 -21.12
N LEU A 6 23.25 -46.13 -22.17
CA LEU A 6 22.86 -45.08 -23.09
C LEU A 6 21.93 -44.03 -22.46
N PHE A 7 21.94 -42.90 -23.12
CA PHE A 7 21.30 -41.63 -22.84
C PHE A 7 19.78 -41.75 -22.62
N VAL A 8 19.30 -40.90 -21.70
CA VAL A 8 17.91 -40.66 -21.31
C VAL A 8 17.27 -39.72 -22.33
N GLU A 9 16.09 -40.05 -22.84
CA GLU A 9 15.10 -39.06 -23.27
C GLU A 9 13.71 -39.53 -22.84
N ALA A 10 13.18 -38.86 -21.83
CA ALA A 10 11.75 -38.71 -21.63
C ALA A 10 11.58 -37.24 -21.24
N ASP A 11 11.19 -36.43 -22.23
CA ASP A 11 10.72 -35.07 -22.03
C ASP A 11 9.48 -35.15 -21.14
N ASN A 12 9.69 -34.91 -19.84
CA ASN A 12 8.59 -34.72 -18.90
C ASN A 12 8.51 -33.25 -18.49
N PHE A 13 7.38 -32.71 -18.90
CA PHE A 13 6.81 -31.39 -18.71
C PHE A 13 6.89 -30.82 -17.27
N SER A 14 6.85 -29.48 -17.23
CA SER A 14 6.54 -28.58 -16.10
C SER A 14 7.69 -28.23 -15.15
N SER A 15 8.37 -27.12 -15.45
CA SER A 15 9.12 -26.38 -14.43
C SER A 15 8.23 -25.27 -13.87
N ASP A 16 7.62 -25.55 -12.72
CA ASP A 16 7.23 -24.52 -11.77
C ASP A 16 8.48 -23.71 -11.42
N SER A 17 8.43 -22.40 -11.61
CA SER A 17 9.33 -21.48 -10.91
C SER A 17 8.46 -20.68 -9.96
N GLU A 18 8.28 -21.24 -8.77
CA GLU A 18 7.85 -20.53 -7.58
C GLU A 18 8.95 -19.52 -7.22
N ASN A 19 8.89 -18.35 -7.86
CA ASN A 19 9.77 -17.25 -7.54
C ASN A 19 9.19 -16.54 -6.31
N GLU A 20 9.41 -17.13 -5.14
CA GLU A 20 9.13 -16.54 -3.83
C GLU A 20 10.01 -15.28 -3.67
N MET A 21 9.44 -14.13 -4.02
CA MET A 21 10.03 -12.83 -3.71
C MET A 21 9.81 -12.56 -2.23
N VAL A 22 10.76 -12.98 -1.41
CA VAL A 22 10.89 -12.58 -0.01
C VAL A 22 11.08 -11.06 0.07
N PHE A 23 10.00 -10.34 0.35
CA PHE A 23 10.05 -8.93 0.72
C PHE A 23 10.46 -8.84 2.18
N ASP A 24 11.76 -8.71 2.42
CA ASP A 24 12.30 -8.34 3.72
C ASP A 24 12.50 -6.82 3.73
N ASP A 25 11.43 -6.09 4.08
CA ASP A 25 11.48 -4.66 4.42
C ASP A 25 11.08 -4.52 5.89
N ASP A 26 11.94 -5.04 6.78
CA ASP A 26 11.87 -4.84 8.23
C ASP A 26 12.53 -3.51 8.60
N SER A 27 11.97 -2.41 8.10
CA SER A 27 12.24 -1.08 8.65
C SER A 27 11.25 -0.80 9.78
N ASN A 28 11.48 -1.43 10.95
CA ASN A 28 10.87 -1.02 12.23
C ASN A 28 11.34 0.40 12.56
N LEU A 29 10.61 1.38 12.07
CA LEU A 29 10.62 2.73 12.58
C LEU A 29 9.55 2.79 13.67
N ASP A 30 9.96 2.57 14.91
CA ASP A 30 9.20 2.93 16.10
C ASP A 30 9.15 4.46 16.17
N VAL A 31 8.29 5.05 15.34
CA VAL A 31 7.89 6.44 15.49
C VAL A 31 6.89 6.46 16.63
N ASP A 32 7.35 6.88 17.82
CA ASP A 32 6.48 7.40 18.87
C ASP A 32 5.76 8.62 18.28
N MET A 33 4.63 8.35 17.65
CA MET A 33 3.73 9.34 17.10
C MET A 33 3.07 10.02 18.29
N ASP A 34 3.74 11.04 18.81
CA ASP A 34 3.17 11.98 19.77
C ASP A 34 1.86 12.54 19.19
N ASP A 35 0.94 12.79 20.10
CA ASP A 35 -0.49 13.01 19.92
C ASP A 35 -0.80 14.20 18.99
N CYS A 36 -0.63 14.03 17.68
CA CYS A 36 -1.17 14.94 16.67
C CYS A 36 -2.68 14.72 16.60
N THR A 37 -3.41 15.24 17.59
CA THR A 37 -4.84 15.49 17.51
C THR A 37 -5.10 16.59 16.48
N THR A 38 -4.82 16.30 15.21
CA THR A 38 -5.50 17.03 14.15
C THR A 38 -6.94 16.58 14.27
N GLU A 39 -7.80 17.56 14.57
CA GLU A 39 -9.22 17.44 14.83
C GLU A 39 -9.80 16.34 13.92
N LYS A 40 -10.65 15.46 14.46
CA LYS A 40 -11.44 14.51 13.65
C LYS A 40 -12.47 15.32 12.84
N ASP A 41 -11.97 16.23 12.02
CA ASP A 41 -12.68 17.02 11.03
C ASP A 41 -13.51 16.04 10.24
N GLU A 42 -14.78 16.39 10.06
CA GLU A 42 -15.76 15.59 9.37
C GLU A 42 -15.17 15.08 8.04
N VAL A 43 -14.81 13.79 8.04
CA VAL A 43 -14.21 13.14 6.87
C VAL A 43 -15.29 13.09 5.80
N SER A 44 -15.01 13.68 4.65
CA SER A 44 -15.94 13.79 3.53
C SER A 44 -15.45 13.01 2.31
N VAL A 45 -16.37 12.70 1.39
CA VAL A 45 -16.02 12.01 0.15
C VAL A 45 -15.06 12.88 -0.68
N GLY A 46 -13.96 12.26 -1.13
CA GLY A 46 -12.87 12.91 -1.85
C GLY A 46 -11.71 13.36 -0.96
N ASP A 47 -11.85 13.29 0.37
CA ASP A 47 -10.74 13.54 1.28
C ASP A 47 -9.74 12.39 1.29
N PHE A 48 -8.49 12.72 1.60
CA PHE A 48 -7.45 11.74 1.84
C PHE A 48 -7.29 11.52 3.34
N ILE A 49 -7.13 10.27 3.75
CA ILE A 49 -7.01 9.89 5.16
C ILE A 49 -5.85 8.91 5.36
N LEU A 50 -5.36 8.87 6.60
CA LEU A 50 -4.42 7.87 7.08
C LEU A 50 -5.15 6.90 7.99
N VAL A 51 -5.07 5.61 7.66
CA VAL A 51 -5.73 4.52 8.39
C VAL A 51 -4.68 3.65 9.06
N GLU A 52 -4.93 3.27 10.31
CA GLU A 52 -4.13 2.31 11.05
C GLU A 52 -4.80 0.93 11.04
N PHE A 53 -4.08 -0.07 10.53
CA PHE A 53 -4.46 -1.47 10.68
C PHE A 53 -3.55 -2.17 11.69
N LEU A 54 -4.18 -2.83 12.66
CA LEU A 54 -3.49 -3.69 13.63
C LEU A 54 -3.11 -5.02 12.96
N GLY A 55 -1.83 -5.18 12.62
CA GLY A 55 -1.28 -6.48 12.25
C GLY A 55 -1.05 -7.38 13.48
N LYS A 56 -0.67 -8.64 13.24
CA LYS A 56 -0.40 -9.62 14.33
C LYS A 56 0.69 -9.16 15.32
N ARG A 57 1.63 -8.33 14.86
CA ARG A 57 2.81 -7.90 15.62
C ARG A 57 3.10 -6.41 15.51
N VAL A 58 2.73 -5.81 14.38
CA VAL A 58 3.05 -4.41 14.05
C VAL A 58 1.80 -3.71 13.56
N LYS A 59 1.69 -2.43 13.91
CA LYS A 59 0.71 -1.51 13.33
C LYS A 59 1.17 -1.14 11.92
N LYS A 60 0.25 -1.08 10.97
CA LYS A 60 0.54 -0.65 9.60
C LYS A 60 -0.34 0.52 9.24
N TYR A 61 0.27 1.55 8.64
CA TYR A 61 -0.43 2.74 8.21
C TYR A 61 -0.60 2.75 6.70
N PHE A 62 -1.79 3.13 6.25
CA PHE A 62 -2.13 3.20 4.84
C PHE A 62 -2.82 4.53 4.54
N ALA A 63 -2.40 5.18 3.45
CA ALA A 63 -3.06 6.36 2.93
C ALA A 63 -4.12 5.93 1.92
N GLY A 64 -5.28 6.59 1.92
CA GLY A 64 -6.36 6.32 0.99
C GLY A 64 -7.26 7.52 0.74
N GLU A 65 -8.01 7.47 -0.36
CA GLU A 65 -9.04 8.46 -0.71
C GLU A 65 -10.41 7.91 -0.32
N VAL A 66 -11.22 8.72 0.36
CA VAL A 66 -12.59 8.37 0.72
C VAL A 66 -13.47 8.42 -0.52
N LYS A 67 -14.08 7.29 -0.88
CA LYS A 67 -15.00 7.18 -2.02
C LYS A 67 -16.46 7.30 -1.60
N GLU A 68 -16.81 6.76 -0.43
CA GLU A 68 -18.18 6.75 0.06
C GLU A 68 -18.21 6.79 1.59
N GLY A 69 -19.22 7.45 2.16
CA GLY A 69 -19.53 7.40 3.58
C GLY A 69 -20.77 6.55 3.82
N THR A 70 -20.68 5.61 4.76
CA THR A 70 -21.76 4.71 5.17
C THR A 70 -22.02 4.84 6.68
N SER A 71 -23.09 4.22 7.18
CA SER A 71 -23.36 4.17 8.62
C SER A 71 -22.33 3.37 9.42
N GLU A 72 -21.59 2.48 8.77
CA GLU A 72 -20.60 1.59 9.40
C GLU A 72 -19.17 2.16 9.33
N GLY A 73 -18.95 3.20 8.52
CA GLY A 73 -17.63 3.77 8.26
C GLY A 73 -17.52 4.33 6.85
N TYR A 74 -16.29 4.37 6.32
CA TYR A 74 -15.98 4.96 5.02
C TYR A 74 -15.42 3.92 4.07
N VAL A 75 -15.87 3.90 2.83
CA VAL A 75 -15.22 3.14 1.76
C VAL A 75 -14.02 3.94 1.29
N VAL A 76 -12.84 3.37 1.46
CA VAL A 76 -11.56 4.03 1.21
C VAL A 76 -10.83 3.28 0.10
N ASN A 77 -10.38 4.01 -0.92
CA ASN A 77 -9.53 3.49 -1.98
C ASN A 77 -8.05 3.74 -1.62
N PHE A 78 -7.34 2.68 -1.28
CA PHE A 78 -5.98 2.74 -0.78
C PHE A 78 -4.94 3.03 -1.85
N LEU A 79 -3.96 3.82 -1.46
CA LEU A 79 -2.83 4.21 -2.28
C LEU A 79 -1.64 3.29 -2.02
N ARG A 80 -0.87 3.00 -3.07
CA ARG A 80 0.41 2.30 -2.97
C ARG A 80 1.57 3.28 -2.94
N ARG A 81 2.43 3.15 -1.93
CA ARG A 81 3.71 3.89 -1.86
C ARG A 81 4.69 3.34 -2.90
N LYS A 82 5.29 4.21 -3.71
CA LYS A 82 6.37 3.88 -4.64
C LYS A 82 7.73 3.96 -3.95
N SER A 83 8.17 2.87 -3.34
CA SER A 83 9.52 2.76 -2.77
C SER A 83 10.60 3.01 -3.84
N PRO A 84 11.71 3.73 -3.53
CA PRO A 84 12.09 4.33 -2.24
C PRO A 84 11.53 5.73 -1.98
N SER A 85 10.64 6.24 -2.85
CA SER A 85 10.06 7.57 -2.70
C SER A 85 8.83 7.59 -1.79
N TRP A 86 8.55 8.76 -1.21
CA TRP A 86 7.30 9.02 -0.47
C TRP A 86 6.16 9.46 -1.39
N LYS A 87 6.16 8.94 -2.63
CA LYS A 87 5.11 9.19 -3.62
C LYS A 87 4.10 8.05 -3.59
N PHE A 88 2.85 8.39 -3.77
CA PHE A 88 1.73 7.46 -3.73
C PHE A 88 1.06 7.37 -5.10
N VAL A 89 0.52 6.22 -5.46
CA VAL A 89 -0.27 6.04 -6.68
C VAL A 89 -1.48 5.18 -6.40
N PHE A 90 -2.54 5.38 -7.18
CA PHE A 90 -3.62 4.40 -7.24
C PHE A 90 -3.11 3.12 -7.90
N PRO A 91 -3.40 1.94 -7.33
CA PRO A 91 -3.16 0.67 -8.01
C PRO A 91 -3.99 0.56 -9.29
N GLU A 92 -3.55 -0.29 -10.23
CA GLU A 92 -4.30 -0.55 -11.48
C GLU A 92 -5.68 -1.15 -11.22
N VAL A 93 -5.76 -2.01 -10.20
CA VAL A 93 -7.01 -2.52 -9.64
C VAL A 93 -7.27 -1.76 -8.36
N ALA A 94 -8.41 -1.07 -8.27
CA ALA A 94 -8.80 -0.31 -7.09
C ALA A 94 -8.77 -1.19 -5.83
N ASP A 95 -8.11 -0.69 -4.79
CA ASP A 95 -7.97 -1.37 -3.51
C ASP A 95 -8.92 -0.71 -2.52
N GLU A 96 -10.18 -1.13 -2.56
CA GLU A 96 -11.27 -0.51 -1.80
C GLU A 96 -11.65 -1.38 -0.60
N SER A 97 -11.73 -0.76 0.58
CA SER A 97 -12.20 -1.42 1.79
C SER A 97 -13.04 -0.48 2.66
N LEU A 98 -13.94 -1.08 3.45
CA LEU A 98 -14.70 -0.37 4.47
C LEU A 98 -13.84 -0.19 5.72
N VAL A 99 -13.65 1.06 6.11
CA VAL A 99 -12.83 1.47 7.25
C VAL A 99 -13.72 2.13 8.30
N PRO A 100 -13.78 1.61 9.54
CA PRO A 100 -14.52 2.26 10.61
C PRO A 100 -13.80 3.55 11.03
N GLN A 101 -14.57 4.54 11.52
CA GLN A 101 -14.00 5.82 11.96
C GLN A 101 -12.98 5.68 13.09
N SER A 102 -13.00 4.57 13.85
CA SER A 102 -12.02 4.25 14.89
C SER A 102 -10.60 4.05 14.34
N ASP A 103 -10.49 3.55 13.11
CA ASP A 103 -9.22 3.16 12.50
C ASP A 103 -8.59 4.32 11.73
N ILE A 104 -9.34 5.42 11.57
CA ILE A 104 -8.86 6.66 10.97
C ILE A 104 -8.02 7.39 12.00
N VAL A 105 -6.72 7.52 11.70
CA VAL A 105 -5.76 8.24 12.53
C VAL A 105 -5.91 9.74 12.32
N MET A 106 -5.91 10.17 11.06
CA MET A 106 -6.01 11.58 10.69
C MET A 106 -6.48 11.76 9.25
N LYS A 107 -6.96 12.98 8.97
CA LYS A 107 -7.13 13.48 7.61
C LYS A 107 -5.79 13.97 7.07
N LEU A 108 -5.43 13.53 5.87
CA LEU A 108 -4.23 13.98 5.17
C LEU A 108 -4.52 15.29 4.41
N PRO A 109 -3.51 16.15 4.24
CA PRO A 109 -3.66 17.33 3.40
C PRO A 109 -3.95 16.92 1.96
N VAL A 110 -4.53 17.82 1.18
CA VAL A 110 -4.75 17.58 -0.25
C VAL A 110 -3.40 17.34 -0.93
N PRO A 111 -3.20 16.20 -1.61
CA PRO A 111 -1.92 15.87 -2.21
C PRO A 111 -1.61 16.77 -3.40
N ARG A 112 -0.32 17.08 -3.57
CA ARG A 112 0.20 17.62 -4.83
C ARG A 112 0.36 16.48 -5.83
N ILE A 113 -0.12 16.72 -7.05
CA ILE A 113 0.09 15.79 -8.16
C ILE A 113 1.48 16.06 -8.75
N SER A 114 2.37 15.06 -8.68
CA SER A 114 3.69 15.04 -9.28
C SER A 114 3.69 14.14 -10.52
N GLY A 115 4.27 14.62 -11.62
CA GLY A 115 4.30 13.89 -12.89
C GLY A 115 3.08 14.16 -13.77
N GLY A 116 2.66 13.16 -14.56
CA GLY A 116 1.58 13.30 -15.53
C GLY A 116 2.03 13.73 -16.93
N THR A 117 3.33 13.64 -17.23
CA THR A 117 3.86 13.76 -18.60
C THR A 117 3.87 12.39 -19.27
N ASP A 118 3.99 12.34 -20.61
CA ASP A 118 4.01 11.08 -21.39
C ASP A 118 5.03 10.03 -20.89
N ARG A 119 6.04 10.45 -20.12
CA ARG A 119 7.10 9.59 -19.58
C ARG A 119 6.94 9.23 -18.10
N ALA A 120 6.03 9.89 -17.37
CA ALA A 120 5.91 9.74 -15.92
C ALA A 120 4.44 9.67 -15.48
N ALA A 121 4.05 8.52 -14.94
CA ALA A 121 2.73 8.31 -14.35
C ALA A 121 2.43 9.33 -13.24
N LYS A 122 1.15 9.74 -13.13
CA LYS A 122 0.68 10.64 -12.07
C LYS A 122 0.93 9.99 -10.70
N ALA A 123 1.54 10.75 -9.80
CA ALA A 123 1.76 10.35 -8.42
C ALA A 123 1.30 11.45 -7.46
N LEU A 124 0.84 11.04 -6.29
CA LEU A 124 0.36 11.89 -5.22
C LEU A 124 1.48 12.08 -4.18
N VAL A 125 1.66 13.32 -3.73
CA VAL A 125 2.62 13.70 -2.71
C VAL A 125 1.89 14.49 -1.65
N PHE A 126 1.98 14.05 -0.40
CA PHE A 126 1.35 14.72 0.74
C PHE A 126 2.38 15.62 1.42
N ASP A 127 2.09 16.91 1.53
CA ASP A 127 2.92 17.85 2.31
C ASP A 127 2.50 17.75 3.78
N VAL A 128 2.96 16.73 4.47
CA VAL A 128 2.79 16.63 5.92
C VAL A 128 3.90 17.47 6.54
N ASN A 129 3.57 18.62 7.12
CA ASN A 129 4.54 19.43 7.85
C ASN A 129 4.99 18.65 9.09
N GLU A 130 6.30 18.58 9.29
CA GLU A 130 6.99 17.98 10.44
C GLU A 130 6.86 18.85 11.69
#